data_AF-A0A356B2E4-F1
#
_entry.id   AF-A0A356B2E4-F1
#
_cell.length_a   1.000
_cell.length_b   1.000
_cell.length_c   1.000
_cell.angle_alpha   90.00
_cell.angle_beta   90.00
_cell.angle_gamma   90.00
#
_symmetry.space_group_name_H-M   'P 1'
#
loop_
_entity.id
_entity.type
_entity.pdbx_description
1 polymer ?
#
loop_
_entity_poly.entity_id
_entity_poly.type
_entity_poly.pdbx_seq_one_letter_code
_entity_poly.pdbx_strand_id
1 'polypeptide(L)'
;YFARIDFKEDQGKEHEVLYIGKMNFTEKPGETPLIVDWRAPVSNLYYESRLGEAEYLCPEGTIKGDLALKRQYVIQNRILEQYHDIDLTTNDELLQNAIIANTDKRLKDIAATIQIEQNKIIRSGMWVPIIVQGAAGSGKTTVALHRMAYMIYQYAEKFDPEHFIIIGPNKFFLDYISDVLPELGVTHVTQSTYEDMAMEFIGKKLKVKNKN
;
A
#
# COMPACT_ATOMS: atom_id res chain seq x y z
N TYR A 1 -12.23 -1.01 -6.47
CA TYR A 1 -11.43 -2.23 -6.24
C TYR A 1 -10.54 -2.46 -7.46
N PHE A 2 -9.45 -3.21 -7.31
CA PHE A 2 -8.53 -3.57 -8.40
C PHE A 2 -8.23 -5.08 -8.42
N ALA A 3 -8.63 -5.83 -7.40
CA ALA A 3 -8.45 -7.28 -7.36
C ALA A 3 -9.66 -8.00 -6.75
N ARG A 4 -9.73 -9.30 -6.98
CA ARG A 4 -10.64 -10.25 -6.35
C ARG A 4 -9.85 -11.48 -5.91
N ILE A 5 -10.18 -11.99 -4.74
CA ILE A 5 -9.74 -13.30 -4.26
C ILE A 5 -10.96 -14.14 -3.85
N ASP A 6 -10.89 -15.45 -4.09
CA ASP A 6 -11.89 -16.40 -3.62
C ASP A 6 -11.23 -17.30 -2.57
N PHE A 7 -11.53 -17.05 -1.30
CA PHE A 7 -10.86 -17.69 -0.18
C PHE A 7 -11.87 -18.44 0.68
N LYS A 8 -11.56 -19.69 1.02
CA LYS A 8 -12.36 -20.52 1.92
C LYS A 8 -11.54 -20.81 3.16
N GLU A 9 -11.95 -20.27 4.30
CA GLU A 9 -11.39 -20.65 5.60
C GLU A 9 -11.60 -22.14 5.88
N ASP A 10 -10.68 -22.78 6.59
CA ASP A 10 -10.78 -24.22 6.95
C ASP A 10 -12.07 -24.55 7.72
N GLN A 11 -12.53 -23.60 8.55
CA GLN A 11 -13.78 -23.72 9.32
C GLN A 11 -15.00 -23.20 8.55
N GLY A 12 -14.78 -22.57 7.40
CA GLY A 12 -15.79 -22.02 6.51
C GLY A 12 -16.45 -23.08 5.63
N LYS A 13 -17.71 -22.86 5.28
CA LYS A 13 -18.46 -23.80 4.43
C LYS A 13 -18.19 -23.61 2.94
N GLU A 14 -18.03 -22.36 2.50
CA GLU A 14 -17.92 -21.97 1.09
C GLU A 14 -16.78 -20.97 0.86
N HIS A 15 -16.40 -20.77 -0.41
CA HIS A 15 -15.46 -19.72 -0.77
C HIS A 15 -16.14 -18.37 -0.67
N GLU A 16 -15.54 -17.48 0.11
CA GLU A 16 -15.93 -16.08 0.19
C GLU A 16 -15.26 -15.30 -0.94
N VAL A 17 -16.06 -14.48 -1.62
CA VAL A 17 -15.57 -13.59 -2.67
C VAL A 17 -15.21 -12.24 -2.05
N LEU A 18 -13.92 -11.93 -2.03
CA LEU A 18 -13.40 -10.68 -1.48
C LEU A 18 -12.84 -9.81 -2.60
N TYR A 19 -13.37 -8.60 -2.73
CA TYR A 19 -12.79 -7.59 -3.62
C TYR A 19 -11.82 -6.71 -2.84
N ILE A 20 -10.62 -6.48 -3.39
CA ILE A 20 -9.59 -5.65 -2.75
C ILE A 20 -9.52 -4.31 -3.49
N GLY A 21 -9.51 -3.22 -2.73
CA GLY A 21 -9.45 -1.86 -3.25
C GLY A 21 -8.61 -0.92 -2.39
N LYS A 22 -8.55 0.34 -2.84
CA LYS A 22 -7.79 1.39 -2.14
C LYS A 22 -8.38 1.75 -0.78
N MET A 23 -9.69 1.60 -0.64
CA MET A 23 -10.45 1.94 0.56
C MET A 23 -11.51 0.88 0.80
N ASN A 24 -11.88 0.71 2.06
CA ASN A 24 -12.99 -0.13 2.46
C ASN A 24 -14.34 0.44 1.96
N PHE A 25 -15.25 -0.42 1.53
CA PHE A 25 -16.63 -0.04 1.19
C PHE A 25 -17.61 -1.10 1.67
N THR A 26 -18.65 -0.66 2.38
CA THR A 26 -19.75 -1.48 2.89
C THR A 26 -21.06 -0.80 2.52
N GLU A 27 -22.06 -1.57 2.08
CA GLU A 27 -23.37 -1.01 1.69
C GLU A 27 -24.13 -0.45 2.89
N LYS A 28 -24.16 -1.18 4.01
CA LYS A 28 -24.73 -0.71 5.27
C LYS A 28 -23.77 -0.90 6.45
N PRO A 29 -23.78 0.01 7.44
CA PRO A 29 -23.00 -0.17 8.65
C PRO A 29 -23.28 -1.52 9.33
N GLY A 30 -22.21 -2.28 9.63
CA GLY A 30 -22.31 -3.58 10.30
C GLY A 30 -22.50 -4.79 9.37
N GLU A 31 -22.64 -4.58 8.06
CA GLU A 31 -22.58 -5.67 7.06
C GLU A 31 -21.13 -6.00 6.66
N THR A 32 -20.92 -7.18 6.08
CA THR A 32 -19.63 -7.59 5.53
C THR A 32 -19.20 -6.61 4.43
N PRO A 33 -17.94 -6.13 4.42
CA PRO A 33 -17.48 -5.19 3.42
C PRO A 33 -17.54 -5.81 2.02
N LEU A 34 -18.09 -5.04 1.06
CA LEU A 34 -18.09 -5.40 -0.35
C LEU A 34 -16.71 -5.20 -0.98
N ILE A 35 -15.95 -4.22 -0.50
CA ILE A 35 -14.57 -3.96 -0.89
C ILE A 35 -13.73 -3.87 0.37
N VAL A 36 -12.72 -4.72 0.46
CA VAL A 36 -11.71 -4.74 1.51
C VAL A 36 -10.57 -3.78 1.15
N ASP A 37 -10.12 -3.00 2.12
CA ASP A 37 -8.94 -2.14 1.98
C ASP A 37 -7.67 -2.97 1.78
N TRP A 38 -6.81 -2.61 0.83
CA TRP A 38 -5.55 -3.30 0.55
C TRP A 38 -4.62 -3.44 1.76
N ARG A 39 -4.77 -2.56 2.77
CA ARG A 39 -4.00 -2.57 4.02
C ARG A 39 -4.51 -3.62 5.00
N ALA A 40 -5.72 -4.14 4.82
CA ALA A 40 -6.29 -5.15 5.71
C ALA A 40 -5.41 -6.42 5.76
N PRO A 41 -5.42 -7.15 6.89
CA PRO A 41 -4.70 -8.41 7.03
C PRO A 41 -5.01 -9.44 5.94
N VAL A 42 -6.29 -9.64 5.63
CA VAL A 42 -6.76 -10.61 4.64
C VAL A 42 -6.26 -10.31 3.22
N SER A 43 -5.98 -9.04 2.90
CA SER A 43 -5.40 -8.67 1.61
C SER A 43 -4.00 -9.22 1.39
N ASN A 44 -3.31 -9.69 2.45
CA ASN A 44 -2.02 -10.36 2.31
C ASN A 44 -2.10 -11.65 1.48
N LEU A 45 -3.26 -12.31 1.44
CA LEU A 45 -3.52 -13.46 0.56
C LEU A 45 -3.30 -13.11 -0.92
N TYR A 46 -3.68 -11.90 -1.33
CA TYR A 46 -3.45 -11.44 -2.70
C TYR A 46 -1.96 -11.18 -2.98
N TYR A 47 -1.21 -10.63 -2.03
CA TYR A 47 0.17 -10.22 -2.25
C TYR A 47 1.19 -11.34 -2.09
N GLU A 48 1.04 -12.21 -1.09
CA GLU A 48 2.07 -13.18 -0.71
C GLU A 48 1.68 -14.63 -0.99
N SER A 49 0.39 -14.96 -0.95
CA SER A 49 -0.06 -16.34 -1.05
C SER A 49 -0.16 -16.84 -2.48
N ARG A 50 0.03 -18.15 -2.62
CA ARG A 50 -0.22 -18.91 -3.84
C ARG A 50 -1.64 -19.47 -3.84
N LEU A 51 -2.12 -19.89 -5.01
CA LEU A 51 -3.36 -20.67 -5.07
C LEU A 51 -3.16 -22.00 -4.32
N GLY A 52 -4.25 -22.51 -3.73
CA GLY A 52 -4.24 -23.65 -2.82
C GLY A 52 -4.15 -23.23 -1.35
N GLU A 53 -3.50 -24.04 -0.52
CA GLU A 53 -3.33 -23.77 0.91
C GLU A 53 -2.66 -22.41 1.16
N ALA A 54 -3.35 -21.56 1.92
CA ALA A 54 -2.92 -20.22 2.23
C ALA A 54 -3.31 -19.84 3.65
N GLU A 55 -2.56 -18.89 4.21
CA GLU A 55 -2.84 -18.34 5.53
C GLU A 55 -2.54 -16.84 5.56
N TYR A 56 -3.20 -16.13 6.48
CA TYR A 56 -2.88 -14.75 6.81
C TYR A 56 -2.97 -14.53 8.32
N LEU A 57 -2.19 -13.56 8.81
CA LEU A 57 -2.15 -13.18 10.22
C LEU A 57 -3.03 -11.97 10.46
N CYS A 58 -4.03 -12.07 11.34
CA CYS A 58 -4.83 -10.97 11.84
C CYS A 58 -4.67 -10.80 13.36
N PRO A 59 -5.19 -9.72 13.98
CA PRO A 59 -5.10 -9.52 15.43
C PRO A 59 -5.62 -10.68 16.27
N GLU A 60 -6.61 -11.42 15.79
CA GLU A 60 -7.24 -12.56 16.45
C GLU A 60 -6.42 -13.87 16.32
N GLY A 61 -5.46 -13.92 15.40
CA GLY A 61 -4.61 -15.09 15.17
C GLY A 61 -4.31 -15.34 13.70
N THR A 62 -3.75 -16.52 13.40
CA THR A 62 -3.55 -16.97 12.03
C THR A 62 -4.80 -17.66 11.51
N ILE A 63 -5.32 -17.17 10.39
CA ILE A 63 -6.44 -17.78 9.66
C ILE A 63 -5.89 -18.60 8.51
N LYS A 64 -6.32 -19.85 8.41
CA LYS A 64 -5.91 -20.81 7.38
C LYS A 64 -7.08 -21.18 6.49
N GLY A 65 -6.79 -21.50 5.24
CA GLY A 65 -7.80 -21.87 4.27
C GLY A 65 -7.23 -22.18 2.89
N ASP A 66 -8.14 -22.28 1.93
CA ASP A 66 -7.85 -22.53 0.53
C ASP A 66 -8.16 -21.29 -0.34
N LEU A 67 -7.15 -20.83 -1.08
CA LEU A 67 -7.24 -19.72 -2.01
C LEU A 67 -7.45 -20.28 -3.43
N ALA A 68 -8.69 -20.23 -3.92
CA ALA A 68 -9.07 -20.82 -5.20
C ALA A 68 -8.88 -19.88 -6.40
N LEU A 69 -8.93 -18.56 -6.18
CA LEU A 69 -8.80 -17.58 -7.25
C LEU A 69 -8.03 -16.35 -6.79
N LYS A 70 -7.18 -15.82 -7.68
CA LYS A 70 -6.61 -14.48 -7.61
C LYS A 70 -6.83 -13.81 -8.96
N ARG A 71 -7.56 -12.69 -8.98
CA ARG A 71 -7.85 -11.94 -10.21
C ARG A 71 -7.48 -10.48 -10.04
N GLN A 72 -6.80 -9.92 -11.02
CA GLN A 72 -6.53 -8.48 -11.12
C GLN A 72 -7.44 -7.87 -12.19
N TYR A 73 -7.93 -6.66 -11.94
CA TYR A 73 -8.76 -5.87 -12.85
C TYR A 73 -8.04 -4.60 -13.27
N VAL A 74 -8.17 -4.25 -14.55
CA VAL A 74 -7.84 -2.94 -15.10
C VAL A 74 -9.15 -2.21 -15.34
N ILE A 75 -9.43 -1.21 -14.49
CA ILE A 75 -10.66 -0.41 -14.55
C ILE A 75 -10.27 1.04 -14.76
N GLN A 76 -10.75 1.65 -15.85
CA GLN A 76 -10.57 3.07 -16.13
C GLN A 76 -11.93 3.72 -16.36
N ASN A 77 -12.13 4.92 -15.80
CA ASN A 77 -13.37 5.69 -15.96
C ASN A 77 -14.67 4.88 -15.72
N ARG A 78 -14.63 3.99 -14.70
CA ARG A 78 -15.73 3.07 -14.33
C ARG A 78 -16.05 1.98 -15.36
N ILE A 79 -15.15 1.74 -16.31
CA ILE A 79 -15.24 0.68 -17.32
C ILE A 79 -14.19 -0.37 -16.98
N LEU A 80 -14.61 -1.64 -16.94
CA LEU A 80 -13.68 -2.77 -16.88
C LEU A 80 -13.08 -2.96 -18.26
N GLU A 81 -11.80 -2.63 -18.41
CA GLU A 81 -11.08 -2.77 -19.67
C GLU A 81 -10.50 -4.18 -19.84
N GLN A 82 -9.92 -4.73 -18.76
CA GLN A 82 -9.24 -6.02 -18.78
C GLN A 82 -9.25 -6.69 -17.42
N TYR A 83 -9.14 -8.03 -17.39
CA TYR A 83 -8.85 -8.78 -16.17
C TYR A 83 -7.85 -9.90 -16.46
N HIS A 84 -7.12 -10.30 -15.42
CA HIS A 84 -6.15 -11.39 -15.47
C HIS A 84 -6.26 -12.26 -14.22
N ASP A 85 -6.30 -13.58 -14.43
CA ASP A 85 -6.15 -14.53 -13.34
C ASP A 85 -4.66 -14.77 -13.09
N ILE A 86 -4.24 -14.55 -11.85
CA ILE A 86 -2.85 -14.69 -11.42
C ILE A 86 -2.65 -16.14 -11.04
N ASP A 87 -2.22 -16.94 -12.01
CA ASP A 87 -1.76 -18.30 -11.79
C ASP A 87 -0.22 -18.32 -11.78
N LEU A 88 0.39 -18.90 -10.75
CA LEU A 88 1.82 -18.78 -10.48
C LEU A 88 2.74 -19.57 -11.43
N THR A 89 2.19 -20.13 -12.52
CA THR A 89 2.96 -20.81 -13.55
C THR A 89 3.65 -19.87 -14.54
N THR A 90 3.33 -18.58 -14.58
CA THR A 90 3.96 -17.61 -15.51
C THR A 90 4.50 -16.38 -14.78
N ASN A 91 5.74 -16.50 -14.30
CA ASN A 91 6.55 -15.38 -13.79
C ASN A 91 6.73 -14.20 -14.79
N ASP A 92 6.38 -14.40 -16.07
CA ASP A 92 6.72 -13.47 -17.16
C ASP A 92 5.58 -12.55 -17.63
N GLU A 93 4.30 -12.80 -17.30
CA GLU A 93 3.18 -12.00 -17.85
C GLU A 93 2.82 -10.76 -17.00
N LEU A 94 3.01 -10.81 -15.67
CA LEU A 94 2.84 -9.63 -14.80
C LEU A 94 3.86 -8.52 -15.11
N LEU A 95 5.05 -8.88 -15.61
CA LEU A 95 6.07 -7.95 -16.10
C LEU A 95 5.63 -7.24 -17.39
N GLN A 96 4.81 -7.88 -18.24
CA GLN A 96 4.39 -7.29 -19.52
C GLN A 96 3.28 -6.23 -19.35
N ASN A 97 2.39 -6.37 -18.37
CA ASN A 97 1.36 -5.37 -18.13
C ASN A 97 1.87 -4.11 -17.40
N ALA A 98 2.99 -4.20 -16.68
CA ALA A 98 3.71 -3.02 -16.17
C ALA A 98 4.18 -2.10 -17.31
N ILE A 99 4.33 -2.63 -18.53
CA ILE A 99 4.71 -1.88 -19.74
C ILE A 99 3.54 -1.08 -20.32
N ILE A 100 2.28 -1.50 -20.10
CA ILE A 100 1.10 -0.82 -20.66
C ILE A 100 0.78 0.48 -19.88
N ALA A 101 1.10 0.55 -18.59
CA ALA A 101 0.85 1.72 -17.76
C ALA A 101 1.90 2.85 -17.90
N ASN A 102 2.83 2.78 -18.87
CA ASN A 102 4.10 3.52 -18.84
C ASN A 102 4.05 4.99 -19.29
N THR A 103 2.92 5.68 -19.15
CA THR A 103 2.71 7.00 -19.78
C THR A 103 2.53 8.17 -18.82
N ASP A 104 2.63 8.00 -17.51
CA ASP A 104 2.51 9.14 -16.57
C ASP A 104 3.67 9.29 -15.59
N LYS A 105 4.13 10.56 -15.45
CA LYS A 105 5.27 10.99 -14.61
C LYS A 105 4.90 11.19 -13.13
N ARG A 106 3.65 10.93 -12.75
CA ARG A 106 3.19 11.00 -11.35
C ARG A 106 3.44 9.67 -10.62
N LEU A 107 3.50 9.73 -9.29
CA LEU A 107 3.78 8.61 -8.40
C LEU A 107 2.61 7.66 -8.61
N LYS A 108 2.83 6.57 -9.32
CA LYS A 108 1.75 5.64 -9.65
C LYS A 108 1.23 5.04 -8.36
N ASP A 109 -0.08 4.95 -8.25
CA ASP A 109 -0.70 4.03 -7.30
C ASP A 109 -0.30 2.61 -7.71
N ILE A 110 0.52 1.97 -6.87
CA ILE A 110 1.00 0.62 -7.10
C ILE A 110 0.22 -0.41 -6.32
N ALA A 111 -0.86 -0.06 -5.60
CA ALA A 111 -1.55 -1.00 -4.71
C ALA A 111 -1.94 -2.31 -5.42
N ALA A 112 -2.30 -2.25 -6.71
CA ALA A 112 -2.62 -3.42 -7.52
C ALA A 112 -1.39 -4.26 -7.94
N THR A 113 -0.20 -3.63 -8.00
CA THR A 113 1.05 -4.18 -8.53
C THR A 113 2.16 -4.31 -7.48
N ILE A 114 1.84 -4.13 -6.19
CA ILE A 114 2.79 -4.37 -5.09
C ILE A 114 3.32 -5.80 -5.21
N GLN A 115 4.63 -5.92 -5.36
CA GLN A 115 5.32 -7.20 -5.43
C GLN A 115 5.54 -7.78 -4.04
N ILE A 116 5.73 -9.10 -3.94
CA ILE A 116 6.00 -9.82 -2.68
C ILE A 116 7.11 -9.14 -1.87
N GLU A 117 8.25 -8.80 -2.49
CA GLU A 117 9.37 -8.17 -1.79
C GLU A 117 9.05 -6.75 -1.29
N GLN A 118 8.24 -6.00 -2.04
CA GLN A 118 7.76 -4.69 -1.61
C GLN A 118 6.75 -4.80 -0.47
N ASN A 119 5.84 -5.78 -0.54
CA ASN A 119 4.84 -6.05 0.49
C ASN A 119 5.51 -6.39 1.84
N LYS A 120 6.57 -7.20 1.83
CA LYS A 120 7.36 -7.49 3.04
C LYS A 120 7.89 -6.23 3.69
N ILE A 121 8.45 -5.30 2.90
CA ILE A 121 8.94 -4.01 3.42
C ILE A 121 7.76 -3.18 3.96
N ILE A 122 6.66 -3.08 3.21
CA ILE A 122 5.47 -2.31 3.60
C ILE A 122 4.90 -2.82 4.93
N ARG A 123 4.74 -4.13 5.07
CA ARG A 123 4.08 -4.77 6.22
C ARG A 123 4.99 -5.12 7.40
N SER A 124 6.30 -4.93 7.26
CA SER A 124 7.25 -5.20 8.35
C SER A 124 6.94 -4.40 9.62
N GLY A 125 7.34 -4.93 10.79
CA GLY A 125 6.98 -4.37 12.09
C GLY A 125 7.39 -2.89 12.27
N MET A 126 6.57 -2.14 13.02
CA MET A 126 6.77 -0.70 13.26
C MET A 126 8.07 -0.38 14.00
N TRP A 127 8.48 -1.25 14.93
CA TRP A 127 9.60 -1.02 15.85
C TRP A 127 10.96 -1.43 15.28
N VAL A 128 11.00 -1.85 14.00
CA VAL A 128 12.21 -2.25 13.32
C VAL A 128 12.62 -1.11 12.37
N PRO A 129 13.77 -0.45 12.61
CA PRO A 129 14.33 0.50 11.67
C PRO A 129 14.68 -0.21 10.35
N ILE A 130 14.30 0.40 9.22
CA ILE A 130 14.49 -0.20 7.89
C ILE A 130 15.18 0.80 6.97
N ILE A 131 16.19 0.29 6.26
CA ILE A 131 16.89 1.01 5.20
C ILE A 131 16.49 0.35 3.88
N VAL A 132 15.85 1.12 3.00
CA VAL A 132 15.46 0.65 1.65
C VAL A 132 16.47 1.14 0.63
N GLN A 133 17.31 0.23 0.12
CA GLN A 133 18.32 0.52 -0.89
C GLN A 133 17.94 -0.10 -2.24
N GLY A 134 18.16 0.63 -3.34
CA GLY A 134 17.83 0.18 -4.68
C GLY A 134 18.21 1.19 -5.76
N ALA A 135 18.26 0.76 -7.01
CA ALA A 135 18.59 1.61 -8.16
C ALA A 135 17.59 2.77 -8.37
N ALA A 136 17.98 3.79 -9.13
CA ALA A 136 17.04 4.84 -9.54
C ALA A 136 15.82 4.23 -10.26
N GLY A 137 14.62 4.73 -9.96
CA GLY A 137 13.38 4.20 -10.54
C GLY A 137 12.83 2.91 -9.91
N SER A 138 13.50 2.30 -8.92
CA SER A 138 13.04 1.04 -8.28
C SER A 138 11.83 1.18 -7.34
N GLY A 139 11.14 2.32 -7.34
CA GLY A 139 9.94 2.54 -6.51
C GLY A 139 10.16 2.76 -5.01
N LYS A 140 11.39 3.09 -4.57
CA LYS A 140 11.71 3.28 -3.12
C LYS A 140 10.78 4.26 -2.42
N THR A 141 10.56 5.43 -3.02
CA THR A 141 9.66 6.46 -2.48
C THR A 141 8.24 5.91 -2.37
N THR A 142 7.77 5.23 -3.41
CA THR A 142 6.45 4.60 -3.43
C THR A 142 6.28 3.60 -2.29
N VAL A 143 7.24 2.69 -2.11
CA VAL A 143 7.26 1.70 -1.03
C VAL A 143 7.25 2.38 0.34
N ALA A 144 8.04 3.44 0.53
CA ALA A 144 8.07 4.18 1.79
C ALA A 144 6.71 4.83 2.12
N LEU A 145 6.04 5.44 1.13
CA LEU A 145 4.71 6.04 1.33
C LEU A 145 3.64 4.99 1.61
N HIS A 146 3.64 3.87 0.88
CA HIS A 146 2.71 2.77 1.13
C HIS A 146 2.95 2.14 2.50
N ARG A 147 4.21 2.01 2.93
CA ARG A 147 4.57 1.58 4.29
C ARG A 147 3.96 2.52 5.34
N MET A 148 4.13 3.82 5.18
CA MET A 148 3.56 4.80 6.12
C MET A 148 2.02 4.70 6.14
N ALA A 149 1.37 4.62 4.98
CA ALA A 149 -0.08 4.47 4.89
C ALA A 149 -0.58 3.18 5.55
N TYR A 150 0.17 2.08 5.40
CA TYR A 150 -0.09 0.83 6.09
C TYR A 150 0.07 0.96 7.61
N MET A 151 1.13 1.64 8.09
CA MET A 151 1.34 1.86 9.52
C MET A 151 0.24 2.73 10.14
N ILE A 152 -0.16 3.81 9.48
CA ILE A 152 -1.26 4.66 9.93
C ILE A 152 -2.56 3.86 10.01
N TYR A 153 -2.84 3.01 9.01
CA TYR A 153 -4.00 2.13 9.03
C TYR A 153 -3.94 1.09 10.16
N GLN A 154 -2.84 0.36 10.27
CA GLN A 154 -2.67 -0.74 11.22
C GLN A 154 -2.64 -0.26 12.68
N TYR A 155 -2.20 0.97 12.92
CA TYR A 155 -2.03 1.53 14.25
C TYR A 155 -2.89 2.79 14.48
N ALA A 156 -3.99 2.95 13.75
CA ALA A 156 -4.87 4.12 13.83
C ALA A 156 -5.41 4.39 15.26
N GLU A 157 -5.58 3.34 16.08
CA GLU A 157 -6.00 3.47 17.48
C GLU A 157 -4.88 3.93 18.42
N LYS A 158 -3.61 3.81 18.00
CA LYS A 158 -2.42 4.10 18.83
C LYS A 158 -1.72 5.39 18.42
N PHE A 159 -1.80 5.77 17.15
CA PHE A 159 -1.11 6.93 16.62
C PHE A 159 -2.03 7.78 15.75
N ASP A 160 -2.01 9.08 16.02
CA ASP A 160 -2.53 10.08 15.11
C ASP A 160 -1.59 10.23 13.90
N PRO A 161 -2.12 10.33 12.66
CA PRO A 161 -1.34 10.72 11.49
C PRO A 161 -0.41 11.94 11.69
N GLU A 162 -0.79 12.91 12.54
CA GLU A 162 0.02 14.09 12.85
C GLU A 162 1.35 13.76 13.53
N HIS A 163 1.44 12.59 14.20
CA HIS A 163 2.68 12.11 14.81
C HIS A 163 3.64 11.46 13.81
N PHE A 164 3.26 11.32 12.54
CA PHE A 164 4.15 10.91 11.47
C PHE A 164 4.79 12.13 10.81
N ILE A 165 6.10 12.04 10.55
CA ILE A 165 6.84 13.07 9.82
C ILE A 165 7.55 12.49 8.60
N ILE A 166 7.38 13.14 7.45
CA ILE A 166 8.18 12.92 6.25
C ILE A 166 9.22 14.02 6.15
N ILE A 167 10.49 13.63 6.15
CA ILE A 167 11.60 14.55 5.93
C ILE A 167 12.06 14.42 4.48
N GLY A 168 11.79 15.45 3.69
CA GLY A 168 12.12 15.51 2.27
C GLY A 168 13.39 16.32 1.98
N PRO A 169 14.00 16.12 0.80
CA PRO A 169 15.21 16.86 0.41
C PRO A 169 14.93 18.32 0.03
N ASN A 170 13.69 18.66 -0.37
CA ASN A 170 13.28 20.02 -0.73
C ASN A 170 11.75 20.15 -0.75
N LYS A 171 11.24 21.39 -0.81
CA LYS A 171 9.81 21.69 -0.81
C LYS A 171 9.06 21.14 -2.02
N PHE A 172 9.65 21.22 -3.21
CA PHE A 172 9.00 20.70 -4.43
C PHE A 172 8.73 19.19 -4.33
N PHE A 173 9.65 18.43 -3.74
CA PHE A 173 9.43 17.02 -3.43
C PHE A 173 8.28 16.85 -2.44
N LEU A 174 8.22 17.63 -1.36
CA LEU A 174 7.16 17.54 -0.35
C LEU A 174 5.79 17.95 -0.90
N ASP A 175 5.71 18.98 -1.74
CA ASP A 175 4.47 19.38 -2.41
C ASP A 175 3.91 18.22 -3.24
N TYR A 176 4.79 17.53 -3.96
CA TYR A 176 4.41 16.34 -4.71
C TYR A 176 3.96 15.17 -3.83
N ILE A 177 4.59 14.95 -2.68
CA ILE A 177 4.14 13.94 -1.71
C ILE A 177 2.76 14.31 -1.16
N SER A 178 2.52 15.59 -0.87
CA SER A 178 1.24 16.10 -0.38
C SER A 178 0.08 15.81 -1.34
N ASP A 179 0.33 15.82 -2.65
CA ASP A 179 -0.67 15.46 -3.66
C ASP A 179 -1.00 13.96 -3.67
N VAL A 180 -0.05 13.10 -3.28
CA VAL A 180 -0.17 11.63 -3.35
C VAL A 180 -0.79 11.03 -2.09
N LEU A 181 -0.53 11.61 -0.92
CA LEU A 181 -1.02 11.08 0.36
C LEU A 181 -2.56 10.90 0.42
N PRO A 182 -3.38 11.83 -0.10
CA PRO A 182 -4.84 11.66 -0.12
C PRO A 182 -5.27 10.41 -0.90
N GLU A 183 -4.57 10.05 -1.98
CA GLU A 183 -4.88 8.85 -2.76
C GLU A 183 -4.61 7.55 -1.99
N LEU A 184 -3.71 7.60 -1.01
CA LEU A 184 -3.40 6.51 -0.09
C LEU A 184 -4.35 6.47 1.13
N GLY A 185 -5.35 7.35 1.18
CA GLY A 185 -6.25 7.50 2.32
C GLY A 185 -5.53 7.99 3.57
N VAL A 186 -4.50 8.81 3.40
CA VAL A 186 -3.72 9.41 4.49
C VAL A 186 -3.81 10.93 4.41
N THR A 187 -4.15 11.55 5.53
CA THR A 187 -4.24 13.01 5.68
C THR A 187 -3.50 13.43 6.94
N HIS A 188 -3.18 14.73 7.06
CA HIS A 188 -2.58 15.32 8.27
C HIS A 188 -1.19 14.79 8.67
N VAL A 189 -0.43 14.21 7.74
CA VAL A 189 0.98 13.85 7.99
C VAL A 189 1.86 15.10 7.94
N THR A 190 2.71 15.26 8.96
CA THR A 190 3.67 16.36 9.03
C THR A 190 4.74 16.19 7.96
N GLN A 191 5.07 17.26 7.25
CA GLN A 191 6.05 17.26 6.17
C GLN A 191 7.02 18.42 6.37
N SER A 192 8.31 18.14 6.34
CA SER A 192 9.34 19.15 6.52
C SER A 192 10.59 18.83 5.72
N THR A 193 11.38 19.84 5.36
CA THR A 193 12.78 19.58 4.99
C THR A 193 13.62 19.47 6.26
N TYR A 194 14.84 18.95 6.13
CA TYR A 194 15.77 18.92 7.24
C TYR A 194 16.07 20.33 7.76
N GLU A 195 16.25 21.31 6.87
CA GLU A 195 16.52 22.69 7.25
C GLU A 195 15.34 23.33 7.98
N ASP A 196 14.13 23.17 7.47
CA ASP A 196 12.93 23.74 8.08
C ASP A 196 12.71 23.13 9.48
N MET A 197 12.87 21.81 9.61
CA MET A 197 12.76 21.10 10.89
C MET A 197 13.83 21.59 11.88
N ALA A 198 15.09 21.70 11.45
CA ALA A 198 16.17 22.17 12.30
C ALA A 198 15.95 23.61 12.78
N MET A 199 15.44 24.48 11.91
CA MET A 199 15.15 25.88 12.24
C MET A 199 14.02 26.02 13.26
N GLU A 200 13.00 25.18 13.16
CA GLU A 200 11.91 25.11 14.13
C GLU A 200 12.43 24.72 15.52
N PHE A 201 13.26 23.66 15.61
CA PHE A 201 13.87 23.23 16.87
C PHE A 201 14.82 24.26 17.50
N ILE A 202 15.58 25.00 16.69
CA ILE A 202 16.52 26.01 17.18
C ILE A 202 15.78 27.26 17.71
N GLY A 203 14.58 27.54 17.21
CA GLY A 203 13.78 28.71 17.63
C GLY A 203 14.42 30.06 17.28
N LYS A 204 15.38 30.11 16.34
CA LYS A 204 16.07 31.33 15.92
C LYS A 204 16.08 31.47 14.40
N LYS A 205 15.93 32.71 13.91
CA LYS A 205 16.08 33.04 12.49
C LYS A 205 17.56 33.08 12.11
N LEU A 206 18.11 31.93 11.75
CA LEU A 206 19.46 31.80 11.19
C LEU A 206 19.45 31.91 9.67
N LYS A 207 20.45 32.60 9.10
CA LYS A 207 20.70 32.58 7.65
C LYS A 207 21.60 31.39 7.33
N VAL A 208 21.09 30.44 6.53
CA VAL A 208 21.89 29.33 6.00
C VAL A 208 22.97 29.93 5.10
N LYS A 209 24.24 29.81 5.52
CA LYS A 209 25.38 30.46 4.87
C LYS A 209 25.81 29.79 3.58
N ASN A 210 25.52 28.49 3.41
CA ASN A 210 25.79 27.75 2.19
C ASN A 210 24.73 26.65 2.00
N LYS A 211 24.14 26.55 0.80
CA LYS A 211 23.14 25.52 0.45
C LYS A 211 23.77 24.29 -0.21
N ASN A 212 25.11 24.23 -0.22
CA ASN A 212 25.92 23.18 -0.84
C ASN A 212 26.89 22.60 0.18
#